data_AF-A0A964Z3E6-F1
#
_entry.id   AF-A0A964Z3E6-F1
#
_cell.length_a   1.000
_cell.length_b   1.000
_cell.length_c   1.000
_cell.angle_alpha   90.00
_cell.angle_beta   90.00
_cell.angle_gamma   90.00
#
_symmetry.space_group_name_H-M   'P 1'
#
loop_
_entity.id
_entity.type
_entity.pdbx_description
1 polymer ?
#
loop_
_entity_poly.entity_id
_entity_poly.type
_entity_poly.pdbx_seq_one_letter_code
_entity_poly.pdbx_strand_id
1 'polypeptide(L)'
;MDKLFNLKILSFISLLEAICFSFFGIWTFWQGLASDNIERMSTLITEVIVYLILGLLIFLTFLGINKKKRIAFSPFVLTQLFVIIIGWPLFEDDNKVTQVSGIFVMFIALLGLITIFVPKNRSQFL
;
A
#
# COMPACT_ATOMS: atom_id res chain seq x y z
N MET A 1 -22.74 -4.81 12.13
CA MET A 1 -21.27 -4.64 12.03
C MET A 1 -20.60 -5.74 11.21
N ASP A 2 -21.17 -6.96 11.12
CA ASP A 2 -20.59 -8.11 10.37
C ASP A 2 -20.41 -7.97 8.85
N LYS A 3 -21.10 -7.04 8.19
CA LYS A 3 -20.97 -6.80 6.75
C LYS A 3 -19.81 -5.85 6.40
N LEU A 4 -19.41 -4.99 7.34
CA LEU A 4 -18.39 -3.94 7.14
C LEU A 4 -16.95 -4.44 7.34
N PHE A 5 -16.74 -5.63 7.91
CA PHE A 5 -15.41 -6.19 8.16
C PHE A 5 -15.36 -7.63 7.65
N ASN A 6 -15.22 -7.79 6.34
CA ASN A 6 -15.22 -9.08 5.64
C ASN A 6 -13.90 -9.25 4.87
N LEU A 7 -13.49 -10.48 4.59
CA LEU A 7 -12.36 -10.80 3.71
C LEU A 7 -12.39 -10.04 2.38
N LYS A 8 -13.59 -9.81 1.82
CA LYS A 8 -13.76 -9.03 0.58
C LYS A 8 -13.22 -7.60 0.71
N ILE A 9 -13.31 -7.00 1.90
CA ILE A 9 -12.82 -5.65 2.19
C ILE A 9 -11.31 -5.68 2.36
N LEU A 10 -10.76 -6.70 3.04
CA LEU A 10 -9.30 -6.91 3.11
C LEU A 10 -8.66 -7.09 1.73
N SER A 11 -9.29 -7.90 0.88
CA SER A 11 -8.84 -8.09 -0.48
C SER A 11 -8.96 -6.80 -1.29
N PHE A 12 -10.05 -6.03 -1.10
CA PHE A 12 -10.23 -4.75 -1.78
C PHE A 12 -9.18 -3.72 -1.36
N ILE A 13 -8.90 -3.60 -0.06
CA ILE A 13 -7.85 -2.73 0.49
C ILE A 13 -6.49 -3.10 -0.10
N SER A 14 -6.13 -4.39 -0.06
CA SER A 14 -4.85 -4.86 -0.61
C SER A 14 -4.72 -4.56 -2.10
N LEU A 15 -5.79 -4.77 -2.87
CA LEU A 15 -5.80 -4.48 -4.30
C LEU A 15 -5.63 -2.99 -4.58
N LEU A 16 -6.35 -2.15 -3.83
CA LEU A 16 -6.30 -0.70 -3.97
C LEU A 16 -4.90 -0.18 -3.63
N GLU A 17 -4.29 -0.66 -2.54
CA GLU A 17 -2.92 -0.31 -2.16
C GLU A 17 -1.91 -0.73 -3.24
N ALA A 18 -2.02 -1.95 -3.77
CA ALA A 18 -1.13 -2.40 -4.85
C ALA A 18 -1.21 -1.49 -6.08
N ILE A 19 -2.42 -1.06 -6.46
CA ILE A 19 -2.64 -0.12 -7.55
C ILE A 19 -2.03 1.25 -7.22
N CYS A 20 -2.27 1.77 -6.01
CA CYS A 20 -1.72 3.06 -5.57
C CYS A 20 -0.19 3.08 -5.62
N PHE A 21 0.49 2.07 -5.06
CA PHE A 21 1.95 1.99 -5.09
C PHE A 21 2.51 1.85 -6.51
N SER A 22 1.86 1.04 -7.34
CA SER A 22 2.28 0.87 -8.73
C SER A 22 2.11 2.17 -9.52
N PHE A 23 0.98 2.85 -9.34
CA PHE A 23 0.71 4.14 -9.97
C PHE A 23 1.67 5.22 -9.49
N PHE A 24 1.93 5.29 -8.18
CA PHE A 24 2.88 6.24 -7.59
C PHE A 24 4.29 6.03 -8.13
N GLY A 25 4.77 4.77 -8.21
CA GLY A 25 6.07 4.46 -8.82
C GLY A 25 6.18 4.93 -10.27
N ILE A 26 5.14 4.71 -11.09
CA ILE A 26 5.11 5.18 -12.49
C ILE A 26 5.07 6.70 -12.57
N TRP A 27 4.28 7.34 -11.71
CA TRP A 27 4.15 8.79 -11.65
C TRP A 27 5.46 9.47 -11.26
N THR A 28 6.15 8.96 -10.23
CA THR A 28 7.47 9.45 -9.81
C THR A 28 8.50 9.29 -10.91
N PHE A 29 8.48 8.17 -11.64
CA PHE A 29 9.35 7.97 -12.80
C PHE A 29 9.07 9.02 -13.90
N TRP A 30 7.80 9.26 -14.21
CA TRP A 30 7.41 10.25 -15.21
C TRP A 30 7.82 11.68 -14.83
N GLN A 31 7.58 12.08 -13.57
CA GLN A 31 8.03 13.37 -13.07
C GLN A 31 9.55 13.52 -13.08
N GLY A 32 10.27 12.43 -12.76
CA GLY A 32 11.72 12.37 -12.90
C GLY A 32 12.18 12.67 -14.31
N LEU A 33 11.58 12.03 -15.31
CA LEU A 33 11.93 12.24 -16.73
C LEU A 33 11.54 13.63 -17.25
N ALA A 34 10.43 14.18 -16.77
CA ALA A 34 9.96 15.51 -17.16
C ALA A 34 10.75 16.66 -16.53
N SER A 35 11.55 16.37 -15.50
CA SER A 35 12.37 17.35 -14.81
C SER A 35 13.76 17.42 -15.44
N ASP A 36 14.10 18.54 -16.10
CA ASP A 36 15.41 18.75 -16.76
C ASP A 36 16.63 18.74 -15.81
N ASN A 37 16.41 18.66 -14.48
CA ASN A 37 17.45 18.65 -13.46
C ASN A 37 17.36 17.40 -12.56
N ILE A 38 17.71 16.24 -13.10
CA ILE A 38 17.84 15.03 -12.28
C ILE A 38 19.20 15.05 -11.56
N GLU A 39 19.24 15.60 -10.34
CA GLU A 39 20.48 15.65 -9.55
C GLU A 39 21.02 14.24 -9.21
N ARG A 40 20.14 13.24 -9.07
CA ARG A 40 20.49 11.87 -8.66
C ARG A 40 19.62 10.79 -9.31
N MET A 41 19.97 10.44 -10.54
CA MET A 41 19.25 9.42 -11.33
C MET A 41 19.22 8.05 -10.63
N SER A 42 20.28 7.68 -9.92
CA SER A 42 20.35 6.40 -9.17
C SER A 42 19.33 6.33 -8.04
N THR A 43 19.10 7.44 -7.31
CA THR A 43 18.11 7.51 -6.23
C THR A 43 16.70 7.36 -6.78
N LEU A 44 16.38 8.08 -7.86
CA LEU A 44 15.07 8.00 -8.51
C LEU A 44 14.76 6.59 -9.03
N ILE A 45 15.72 5.96 -9.73
CA ILE A 45 15.56 4.58 -10.21
C ILE A 45 15.32 3.61 -9.04
N THR A 46 16.09 3.75 -7.96
CA THR A 46 15.96 2.89 -6.77
C THR A 46 14.57 3.04 -6.15
N GLU A 47 14.10 4.28 -5.99
CA GLU A 47 12.79 4.59 -5.44
C GLU A 47 11.65 3.99 -6.29
N VAL A 48 11.70 4.18 -7.61
CA VAL A 48 10.71 3.61 -8.54
C VAL A 48 10.67 2.08 -8.46
N ILE A 49 11.85 1.43 -8.44
CA ILE A 49 11.95 -0.02 -8.31
C ILE A 49 11.35 -0.49 -6.99
N VAL A 50 11.65 0.19 -5.88
CA VAL A 50 11.11 -0.15 -4.56
C VAL A 50 9.59 -0.05 -4.55
N TYR A 51 8.99 1.02 -5.09
CA TYR A 51 7.53 1.14 -5.14
C TYR A 51 6.87 0.08 -6.01
N LEU A 52 7.45 -0.28 -7.15
CA LEU A 52 6.92 -1.33 -8.02
C LEU A 52 7.01 -2.72 -7.35
N ILE A 53 8.13 -3.02 -6.69
CA ILE A 53 8.29 -4.27 -5.93
C ILE A 53 7.28 -4.32 -4.77
N LEU A 54 7.12 -3.23 -4.03
CA LEU A 54 6.11 -3.15 -2.98
C LEU A 54 4.70 -3.37 -3.55
N GLY A 55 4.32 -2.68 -4.62
CA GLY A 55 3.03 -2.90 -5.29
C GLY A 55 2.80 -4.36 -5.69
N LEU A 56 3.82 -5.02 -6.23
CA LEU A 56 3.77 -6.43 -6.59
C LEU A 56 3.62 -7.36 -5.38
N LEU A 57 4.39 -7.12 -4.30
CA LEU A 57 4.27 -7.89 -3.06
C LEU A 57 2.86 -7.74 -2.46
N ILE A 58 2.33 -6.52 -2.42
CA ILE A 58 0.97 -6.25 -1.93
C ILE A 58 -0.06 -7.00 -2.79
N PHE A 59 0.11 -7.01 -4.11
CA PHE A 59 -0.74 -7.78 -5.02
C PHE A 59 -0.68 -9.30 -4.77
N LEU A 60 0.51 -9.86 -4.50
CA LEU A 60 0.63 -11.27 -4.10
C LEU A 60 -0.12 -11.55 -2.80
N THR A 61 -0.11 -10.59 -1.88
CA THR A 61 -0.86 -10.67 -0.63
C THR A 61 -2.36 -10.68 -0.86
N PHE A 62 -2.87 -9.85 -1.78
CA PHE A 62 -4.26 -9.89 -2.26
C PHE A 62 -4.64 -11.30 -2.77
N LEU A 63 -3.81 -11.90 -3.62
CA LEU A 63 -4.04 -13.26 -4.13
C LEU A 63 -4.04 -14.30 -2.99
N GLY A 64 -3.15 -14.13 -2.02
CA GLY A 64 -3.07 -14.98 -0.84
C GLY A 64 -4.31 -14.89 0.06
N ILE A 65 -4.82 -13.68 0.29
CA ILE A 65 -6.06 -13.40 1.04
C ILE A 65 -7.26 -14.03 0.34
N ASN A 66 -7.39 -13.87 -0.98
CA ASN A 66 -8.47 -14.48 -1.76
C ASN A 66 -8.45 -16.01 -1.71
N LYS A 67 -7.25 -16.60 -1.67
CA LYS A 67 -7.06 -18.05 -1.50
C LYS A 67 -7.11 -18.51 -0.03
N LYS A 68 -7.39 -17.60 0.91
CA LYS A 68 -7.43 -17.86 2.37
C LYS A 68 -6.16 -18.55 2.89
N LYS A 69 -5.00 -18.21 2.33
CA LYS A 69 -3.72 -18.81 2.75
C LYS A 69 -3.22 -18.13 4.01
N ARG A 70 -2.93 -18.91 5.06
CA ARG A 70 -2.33 -18.45 6.32
C ARG A 70 -1.06 -17.61 6.13
N ILE A 71 -0.24 -17.97 5.14
CA ILE A 71 1.00 -17.25 4.79
C ILE A 71 0.75 -15.79 4.39
N ALA A 72 -0.45 -15.44 3.91
CA ALA A 72 -0.77 -14.07 3.49
C ALA A 72 -1.02 -13.11 4.66
N PHE A 73 -1.24 -13.63 5.87
CA PHE A 73 -1.58 -12.81 7.04
C PHE A 73 -0.42 -11.90 7.46
N SER A 74 0.77 -12.49 7.69
CA SER A 74 1.92 -11.71 8.18
C SER A 74 2.40 -10.66 7.16
N PRO A 75 2.55 -10.98 5.86
CA PRO A 75 2.89 -9.99 4.85
C PRO A 75 1.86 -8.87 4.77
N PHE A 76 0.56 -9.18 4.91
CA PHE A 76 -0.49 -8.15 4.89
C PHE A 76 -0.32 -7.16 6.04
N VAL A 77 -0.15 -7.64 7.28
CA VAL A 77 0.06 -6.76 8.44
C VAL A 77 1.31 -5.90 8.26
N LEU A 78 2.41 -6.50 7.77
CA LEU A 78 3.64 -5.76 7.50
C LEU A 78 3.42 -4.67 6.45
N THR A 79 2.74 -4.98 5.36
CA THR A 79 2.35 -3.98 4.35
C THR A 79 1.66 -2.81 5.01
N GLN A 80 0.60 -3.03 5.78
CA GLN A 80 -0.17 -1.91 6.34
C GLN A 80 0.72 -1.00 7.21
N LEU A 81 1.65 -1.57 7.98
CA LEU A 81 2.61 -0.79 8.77
C LEU A 81 3.56 0.03 7.89
N PHE A 82 4.12 -0.57 6.84
CA PHE A 82 4.96 0.15 5.90
C PHE A 82 4.22 1.26 5.16
N VAL A 83 2.98 1.02 4.76
CA VAL A 83 2.14 2.01 4.10
C VAL A 83 1.90 3.22 5.00
N ILE A 84 1.67 3.02 6.30
CA ILE A 84 1.56 4.12 7.26
C ILE A 84 2.87 4.90 7.39
N ILE A 85 4.01 4.20 7.48
CA ILE A 85 5.33 4.83 7.59
C ILE A 85 5.65 5.67 6.34
N ILE A 86 5.34 5.16 5.14
CA ILE A 86 5.56 5.85 3.86
C ILE A 86 4.54 6.99 3.66
N GLY A 87 3.33 6.84 4.20
CA GLY A 87 2.30 7.87 4.17
C GLY A 87 2.65 9.13 4.95
N TRP A 88 3.50 9.01 5.98
CA TRP A 88 3.94 10.15 6.80
C TRP A 88 4.72 11.22 6.02
N PRO A 89 5.83 10.90 5.32
CA PRO A 89 6.55 11.90 4.53
C PRO A 89 5.70 12.49 3.39
N LEU A 90 4.75 11.72 2.84
CA LEU A 90 3.79 12.24 1.84
C LEU A 90 2.86 13.30 2.45
N PHE A 91 2.51 13.17 3.73
CA PHE A 91 1.72 14.15 4.46
C PHE A 91 2.51 15.42 4.82
N GLU A 92 3.82 15.32 5.05
CA GLU A 92 4.69 16.46 5.35
C GLU A 92 5.11 17.27 4.11
N ASP A 93 4.91 16.76 2.89
CA ASP A 93 5.21 17.46 1.63
C ASP A 93 4.42 18.78 1.50
N ASP A 94 5.00 19.83 0.92
CA ASP A 94 4.33 21.12 0.70
C ASP A 94 3.24 21.07 -0.38
N ASN A 95 3.30 20.07 -1.27
CA ASN A 95 2.31 19.90 -2.33
C ASN A 95 1.00 19.32 -1.76
N LYS A 96 -0.08 20.11 -1.79
CA LYS A 96 -1.42 19.72 -1.33
C LYS A 96 -1.92 18.39 -1.92
N VAL A 97 -1.57 18.07 -3.16
CA VAL A 97 -1.97 16.81 -3.80
C VAL A 97 -1.26 15.64 -3.12
N THR A 98 0.03 15.77 -2.82
CA THR A 98 0.80 14.75 -2.11
C THR A 98 0.27 14.58 -0.68
N GLN A 99 0.00 15.68 0.03
CA GLN A 99 -0.54 15.64 1.40
C GLN A 99 -1.85 14.85 1.50
N VAL A 100 -2.82 15.18 0.64
CA VAL A 100 -4.13 14.51 0.62
C VAL A 100 -3.96 13.03 0.27
N SER A 101 -3.06 12.71 -0.66
CA SER A 101 -2.75 11.33 -1.04
C SER A 101 -2.13 10.55 0.13
N GLY A 102 -1.20 11.16 0.87
CA GLY A 102 -0.60 10.58 2.07
C GLY A 102 -1.64 10.26 3.14
N ILE A 103 -2.51 11.22 3.48
CA ILE A 103 -3.60 11.02 4.45
C ILE A 103 -4.53 9.88 4.00
N PHE A 104 -4.93 9.88 2.73
CA PHE A 104 -5.85 8.88 2.19
C PHE A 104 -5.27 7.46 2.28
N VAL A 105 -4.01 7.29 1.89
CA VAL A 105 -3.32 6.01 1.92
C VAL A 105 -3.09 5.52 3.36
N MET A 106 -2.70 6.42 4.28
CA MET A 106 -2.61 6.07 5.72
C MET A 106 -3.96 5.63 6.29
N PHE A 107 -5.04 6.31 5.92
CA PHE A 107 -6.39 5.97 6.39
C PHE A 107 -6.83 4.59 5.91
N ILE A 108 -6.55 4.25 4.64
CA ILE A 108 -6.82 2.92 4.08
C ILE A 108 -6.02 1.84 4.82
N ALA A 109 -4.73 2.10 5.06
CA ALA A 109 -3.87 1.14 5.76
C ALA A 109 -4.35 0.88 7.21
N LEU A 110 -4.82 1.93 7.87
CA LEU A 110 -5.37 1.85 9.23
C LEU A 110 -6.69 1.06 9.24
N LEU A 111 -7.55 1.24 8.24
CA LEU A 111 -8.74 0.40 8.04
C LEU A 111 -8.37 -1.06 7.77
N GLY A 112 -7.31 -1.33 7.01
CA GLY A 112 -6.81 -2.67 6.76
C GLY A 112 -6.35 -3.37 8.05
N LEU A 113 -5.60 -2.67 8.90
CA LEU A 113 -5.22 -3.16 10.23
C LEU A 113 -6.44 -3.46 11.11
N ILE A 114 -7.39 -2.54 11.20
CA ILE A 114 -8.61 -2.76 11.99
C ILE A 114 -9.34 -4.01 11.47
N THR A 115 -9.46 -4.15 10.14
CA THR A 115 -10.21 -5.25 9.52
C THR A 115 -9.56 -6.62 9.72
N ILE A 116 -8.22 -6.70 9.70
CA ILE A 116 -7.52 -7.99 9.86
C ILE A 116 -7.53 -8.47 11.32
N PHE A 117 -7.55 -7.56 12.29
CA PHE A 117 -7.62 -7.90 13.71
C PHE A 117 -9.02 -8.28 14.21
N VAL A 118 -10.07 -8.10 13.39
CA VAL A 118 -11.40 -8.63 13.70
C VAL A 118 -11.33 -10.16 13.84
N PRO A 119 -11.79 -10.75 14.96
CA PRO A 119 -11.65 -12.19 15.25
C PRO A 119 -12.15 -13.10 14.13
N LYS A 120 -13.26 -12.69 13.48
CA LYS A 120 -13.91 -13.40 12.38
C LYS A 120 -13.02 -13.56 11.13
N ASN A 121 -12.19 -12.56 10.83
CA ASN A 121 -11.28 -12.61 9.69
C ASN A 121 -9.99 -13.34 10.09
N ARG A 122 -9.49 -13.09 11.31
CA ARG A 122 -8.30 -13.77 11.85
C ARG A 122 -8.46 -15.29 11.90
N SER A 123 -9.62 -15.80 12.31
CA SER A 123 -9.87 -17.25 12.43
C SER A 123 -9.84 -17.99 11.09
N GLN A 124 -9.95 -17.29 9.97
CA GLN A 124 -9.88 -17.91 8.63
C GLN A 124 -8.44 -18.12 8.14
N PHE A 125 -7.47 -17.58 8.87
CA PHE A 125 -6.05 -17.73 8.59
C PHE A 125 -5.31 -18.54 9.66
N LEU A 126 -5.95 -19.00 10.74
CA LEU A 126 -5.36 -19.87 11.76
C LEU A 126 -5.51 -21.34 11.37
#